data_AF-A0A2H9SXB3-F1
#
_entry.id   AF-A0A2H9SXB3-F1
#
_cell.length_a   1.000
_cell.length_b   1.000
_cell.length_c   1.000
_cell.angle_alpha   90.00
_cell.angle_beta   90.00
_cell.angle_gamma   90.00
#
_symmetry.space_group_name_H-M   'P 1'
#
loop_
_entity.id
_entity.type
_entity.pdbx_description
1 polymer ?
#
loop_
_entity_poly.entity_id
_entity_poly.type
_entity_poly.pdbx_seq_one_letter_code
_entity_poly.pdbx_strand_id
1 'polypeptide(L)'
;MKDPRFSVLESLDALFHYEPTRNGKYIYPEVQKLKESVEHYTQQPTKSHFMPLVKAIAQALSYINKWDLDFKNITLILDAEAHSYGLPPINWQKLLSHSPGSPSFQFSKLNHAAPSNNLLQWLAKKSPVPISKIELTQLLLDNKDEGGFSKKLNDHLKKEPNFLFHLIIESEDCFTKIADSLLILYLTDEQLAKAILNHLPSEDEQSPMSFEIVDSIVEKLNKTLSHGRSISTLLRNAHAKAILDSSVVFQTYQSTAYTERSTNALESIEPVKPSIGYDI
;
A
#
# COMPACT_ATOMS: atom_id res chain seq x y z
N MET A 1 35.87 -11.51 -38.90
CA MET A 1 34.84 -11.87 -37.90
C MET A 1 35.43 -11.57 -36.53
N LYS A 2 34.81 -10.68 -35.74
CA LYS A 2 35.19 -10.51 -34.33
C LYS A 2 34.89 -11.83 -33.64
N ASP A 3 35.87 -12.29 -32.88
CA ASP A 3 35.78 -13.49 -32.10
C ASP A 3 34.61 -13.39 -31.09
N PRO A 4 33.66 -14.36 -31.08
CA PRO A 4 32.52 -14.36 -30.16
C PRO A 4 32.92 -14.10 -28.70
N ARG A 5 34.11 -14.57 -28.33
CA ARG A 5 34.74 -14.46 -27.00
C ARG A 5 34.92 -13.03 -26.51
N PHE A 6 35.31 -12.11 -27.41
CA PHE A 6 35.46 -10.69 -27.07
C PHE A 6 34.13 -9.96 -27.04
N SER A 7 33.12 -10.48 -27.74
CA SER A 7 31.81 -9.82 -27.88
C SER A 7 30.95 -10.00 -26.62
N VAL A 8 31.06 -11.13 -25.92
CA VAL A 8 30.40 -11.34 -24.61
C VAL A 8 31.01 -10.44 -23.54
N LEU A 9 32.35 -10.34 -23.50
CA LEU A 9 33.07 -9.44 -22.60
C LEU A 9 32.74 -7.97 -22.88
N GLU A 10 32.79 -7.53 -24.14
CA GLU A 10 32.45 -6.16 -24.56
C GLU A 10 30.99 -5.81 -24.18
N SER A 11 30.08 -6.79 -24.24
CA SER A 11 28.67 -6.61 -23.85
C SER A 11 28.46 -6.57 -22.32
N LEU A 12 29.36 -7.13 -21.52
CA LEU A 12 29.26 -7.21 -20.06
C LEU A 12 30.21 -6.24 -19.33
N ASP A 13 31.12 -5.56 -20.03
CA ASP A 13 32.13 -4.68 -19.44
C ASP A 13 31.48 -3.52 -18.64
N ALA A 14 30.41 -2.94 -19.19
CA ALA A 14 29.62 -1.93 -18.50
C ALA A 14 29.07 -2.42 -17.15
N LEU A 15 28.61 -3.68 -17.05
CA LEU A 15 28.14 -4.26 -15.79
C LEU A 15 29.24 -4.27 -14.73
N PHE A 16 30.45 -4.66 -15.12
CA PHE A 16 31.59 -4.78 -14.21
C PHE A 16 32.20 -3.43 -13.84
N HIS A 17 32.06 -2.42 -14.70
CA HIS A 17 32.52 -1.07 -14.44
C HIS A 17 31.63 -0.31 -13.45
N TYR A 18 30.30 -0.45 -13.60
CA TYR A 18 29.35 0.36 -12.83
C TYR A 18 28.88 -0.28 -11.51
N GLU A 19 29.01 -1.60 -11.34
CA GLU A 19 28.61 -2.24 -10.07
C GLU A 19 29.63 -1.97 -8.94
N PRO A 20 29.19 -1.47 -7.77
CA PRO A 20 30.06 -1.15 -6.67
C PRO A 20 30.79 -2.39 -6.11
N THR A 21 32.07 -2.21 -5.82
CA THR A 21 32.92 -3.22 -5.17
C THR A 21 33.23 -2.84 -3.73
N ARG A 22 33.30 -3.84 -2.84
CA ARG A 22 33.81 -3.69 -1.47
C ARG A 22 34.95 -4.69 -1.29
N ASN A 23 36.12 -4.20 -0.86
CA ASN A 23 37.33 -5.02 -0.68
C ASN A 23 37.75 -5.79 -1.94
N GLY A 24 37.64 -5.17 -3.13
CA GLY A 24 38.03 -5.78 -4.40
C GLY A 24 37.09 -6.88 -4.92
N LYS A 25 35.94 -7.12 -4.27
CA LYS A 25 34.88 -8.03 -4.74
C LYS A 25 33.58 -7.26 -4.98
N TYR A 26 32.75 -7.74 -5.91
CA TYR A 26 31.41 -7.16 -6.10
C TYR A 26 30.55 -7.43 -4.88
N ILE A 27 29.72 -6.45 -4.53
CA ILE A 27 28.77 -6.56 -3.41
C ILE A 27 27.76 -7.70 -3.65
N TYR A 28 27.40 -7.91 -4.92
CA TYR A 28 26.43 -8.92 -5.33
C TYR A 28 27.13 -10.23 -5.75
N PRO A 29 26.83 -11.36 -5.09
CA PRO A 29 27.44 -12.66 -5.40
C PRO A 29 27.22 -13.13 -6.83
N GLU A 30 26.09 -12.77 -7.44
CA GLU A 30 25.76 -13.15 -8.83
C GLU A 30 26.67 -12.42 -9.82
N VAL A 31 26.96 -11.13 -9.58
CA VAL A 31 27.88 -10.34 -10.41
C VAL A 31 29.32 -10.82 -10.23
N GLN A 32 29.71 -11.16 -8.99
CA GLN A 32 31.03 -11.75 -8.72
C GLN A 32 31.21 -13.09 -9.45
N LYS A 33 30.24 -14.01 -9.36
CA LYS A 33 30.27 -15.30 -10.06
C LYS A 33 30.27 -15.15 -11.57
N LEU A 34 29.55 -14.16 -12.09
CA LEU A 34 29.57 -13.84 -13.52
C LEU A 34 30.96 -13.42 -13.95
N LYS A 35 31.62 -12.51 -13.22
CA LYS A 35 32.99 -12.09 -13.52
C LYS A 35 33.97 -13.27 -13.49
N GLU A 36 33.93 -14.07 -12.43
CA GLU A 36 34.78 -15.26 -12.31
C GLU A 36 34.54 -16.25 -13.46
N SER A 37 33.27 -16.49 -13.83
CA SER A 37 32.93 -17.40 -14.93
C SER A 37 33.40 -16.87 -16.29
N VAL A 38 33.33 -15.55 -16.51
CA VAL A 38 33.85 -14.89 -17.72
C VAL A 38 35.37 -14.98 -17.76
N GLU A 39 36.07 -14.70 -16.66
CA GLU A 39 37.53 -14.78 -16.57
C GLU A 39 38.02 -16.23 -16.78
N HIS A 40 37.39 -17.21 -16.13
CA HIS A 40 37.72 -18.62 -16.30
C HIS A 40 37.49 -19.12 -17.72
N TYR A 41 36.37 -18.73 -18.34
CA TYR A 41 36.09 -19.09 -19.73
C TYR A 41 37.08 -18.43 -20.71
N THR A 42 37.48 -17.19 -20.45
CA THR A 42 38.47 -16.47 -21.26
C THR A 42 39.85 -17.13 -21.18
N GLN A 43 40.24 -17.59 -19.99
CA GLN A 43 41.52 -18.28 -19.79
C GLN A 43 41.51 -19.70 -20.36
N GLN A 44 40.37 -20.41 -20.27
CA GLN A 44 40.23 -21.81 -20.70
C GLN A 44 38.89 -22.04 -21.42
N PRO A 45 38.80 -21.72 -22.73
CA PRO A 45 37.56 -21.79 -23.50
C PRO A 45 37.22 -23.24 -23.89
N THR A 46 36.78 -24.00 -22.90
CA THR A 46 36.33 -25.39 -23.05
C THR A 46 34.83 -25.50 -22.82
N LYS A 47 34.24 -26.55 -23.37
CA LYS A 47 32.83 -26.92 -23.14
C LYS A 47 32.48 -27.01 -21.64
N SER A 48 33.43 -27.40 -20.80
CA SER A 48 33.23 -27.51 -19.34
C SER A 48 33.08 -26.14 -18.66
N HIS A 49 33.69 -25.07 -19.21
CA HIS A 49 33.60 -23.71 -18.67
C HIS A 49 32.50 -22.86 -19.34
N PHE A 50 32.07 -23.25 -20.55
CA PHE A 50 30.96 -22.61 -21.25
C PHE A 50 29.62 -22.73 -20.50
N MET A 51 29.26 -23.93 -20.01
CA MET A 51 27.99 -24.12 -19.30
C MET A 51 27.90 -23.36 -17.96
N PRO A 52 28.97 -23.29 -17.14
CA PRO A 52 29.04 -22.37 -15.99
C PRO A 52 28.82 -20.90 -16.37
N LEU A 53 29.42 -20.42 -17.46
CA LEU A 53 29.23 -19.05 -17.94
C LEU A 53 27.75 -18.77 -18.27
N VAL A 54 27.11 -19.65 -19.04
CA VAL A 54 25.68 -19.54 -19.39
C VAL A 54 24.80 -19.49 -18.14
N LYS A 55 25.11 -20.29 -17.12
CA LYS A 55 24.39 -20.26 -15.84
C LYS A 55 24.63 -18.97 -15.06
N ALA A 56 25.86 -18.46 -15.04
CA ALA A 56 26.20 -17.23 -14.33
C ALA A 56 25.51 -16.01 -14.97
N ILE A 57 25.41 -15.97 -16.30
CA ILE A 57 24.66 -14.94 -17.03
C ILE A 57 23.17 -15.00 -16.67
N ALA A 58 22.57 -16.19 -16.61
CA ALA A 58 21.18 -16.35 -16.20
C ALA A 58 20.92 -15.94 -14.73
N GLN A 59 21.92 -16.11 -13.84
CA GLN A 59 21.85 -15.67 -12.44
C GLN A 59 22.00 -14.15 -12.30
N ALA A 60 22.80 -13.52 -13.16
CA ALA A 60 23.03 -12.08 -13.14
C ALA A 60 21.99 -11.27 -13.94
N LEU A 61 20.94 -11.90 -14.47
CA LEU A 61 19.96 -11.28 -15.37
C LEU A 61 19.36 -9.97 -14.83
N SER A 62 19.03 -9.92 -13.54
CA SER A 62 18.48 -8.71 -12.91
C SER A 62 19.42 -7.51 -13.02
N TYR A 63 20.73 -7.75 -12.97
CA TYR A 63 21.74 -6.70 -13.07
C TYR A 63 22.03 -6.36 -14.54
N ILE A 64 22.02 -7.34 -15.43
CA ILE A 64 22.10 -7.11 -16.89
C ILE A 64 20.96 -6.16 -17.33
N ASN A 65 19.73 -6.41 -16.87
CA ASN A 65 18.58 -5.55 -17.13
C ASN A 65 18.68 -4.18 -16.44
N LYS A 66 19.21 -4.13 -15.20
CA LYS A 66 19.41 -2.87 -14.45
C LYS A 66 20.28 -1.88 -15.22
N TRP A 67 21.28 -2.37 -15.94
CA TRP A 67 22.20 -1.56 -16.74
C TRP A 67 21.82 -1.48 -18.22
N ASP A 68 20.59 -1.88 -18.56
CA ASP A 68 20.03 -1.84 -19.92
C ASP A 68 20.94 -2.48 -20.99
N LEU A 69 21.62 -3.57 -20.61
CA LEU A 69 22.46 -4.31 -21.52
C LEU A 69 21.59 -5.14 -22.47
N ASP A 70 21.99 -5.20 -23.74
CA ASP A 70 21.25 -5.95 -24.76
C ASP A 70 21.37 -7.46 -24.54
N PHE A 71 20.48 -7.98 -23.69
CA PHE A 71 20.40 -9.39 -23.39
C PHE A 71 20.12 -10.24 -24.64
N LYS A 72 19.42 -9.71 -25.65
CA LYS A 72 19.19 -10.44 -26.90
C LYS A 72 20.50 -10.66 -27.64
N ASN A 73 21.34 -9.63 -27.73
CA ASN A 73 22.66 -9.77 -28.34
C ASN A 73 23.53 -10.78 -27.58
N ILE A 74 23.52 -10.74 -26.23
CA ILE A 74 24.25 -11.71 -25.40
C ILE A 74 23.76 -13.14 -25.68
N THR A 75 22.45 -13.38 -25.76
CA THR A 75 21.92 -14.72 -26.08
C THR A 75 22.30 -15.19 -27.48
N LEU A 76 22.29 -14.30 -28.48
CA LEU A 76 22.68 -14.65 -29.85
C LEU A 76 24.15 -15.07 -29.94
N ILE A 77 25.04 -14.38 -29.24
CA ILE A 77 26.47 -14.72 -29.20
C ILE A 77 26.67 -16.08 -28.54
N LEU A 78 26.02 -16.32 -27.39
CA LEU A 78 26.12 -17.59 -26.67
C LEU A 78 25.48 -18.75 -27.43
N ASP A 79 24.38 -18.52 -28.15
CA ASP A 79 23.79 -19.55 -29.00
C ASP A 79 24.75 -19.90 -30.15
N ALA A 80 25.36 -18.92 -30.82
CA ALA A 80 26.37 -19.18 -31.85
C ALA A 80 27.57 -19.97 -31.29
N GLU A 81 27.98 -19.66 -30.06
CA GLU A 81 29.09 -20.34 -29.38
C GLU A 81 28.72 -21.77 -28.93
N ALA A 82 27.48 -21.99 -28.47
CA ALA A 82 26.95 -23.32 -28.18
C ALA A 82 26.96 -24.22 -29.43
N HIS A 83 26.54 -23.68 -30.58
CA HIS A 83 26.61 -24.38 -31.86
C HIS A 83 28.06 -24.76 -32.23
N SER A 84 29.04 -23.88 -31.94
CA SER A 84 30.46 -24.16 -32.19
C SER A 84 30.99 -25.35 -31.36
N TYR A 85 30.42 -25.60 -30.18
CA TYR A 85 30.74 -26.74 -29.31
C TYR A 85 29.90 -28.00 -29.60
N GLY A 86 29.05 -27.98 -30.63
CA GLY A 86 28.12 -29.08 -30.94
C GLY A 86 27.11 -29.32 -29.81
N LEU A 87 26.74 -28.28 -29.07
CA LEU A 87 25.71 -28.34 -28.04
C LEU A 87 24.31 -28.12 -28.65
N PRO A 88 23.25 -28.68 -28.05
CA PRO A 88 21.89 -28.33 -28.42
C PRO A 88 21.63 -26.83 -28.15
N PRO A 89 20.68 -26.20 -28.86
CA PRO A 89 20.29 -24.82 -28.61
C PRO A 89 19.94 -24.59 -27.13
N ILE A 90 20.40 -23.47 -26.58
CA ILE A 90 20.17 -23.15 -25.17
C ILE A 90 18.68 -22.84 -25.00
N ASN A 91 17.98 -23.63 -24.18
CA ASN A 91 16.60 -23.34 -23.83
C ASN A 91 16.56 -22.23 -22.77
N TRP A 92 16.66 -20.98 -23.23
CA TRP A 92 16.64 -19.78 -22.39
C TRP A 92 15.37 -19.69 -21.55
N GLN A 93 14.20 -20.08 -22.07
CA GLN A 93 12.96 -20.06 -21.29
C GLN A 93 13.05 -20.93 -20.03
N LYS A 94 13.57 -22.16 -20.18
CA LYS A 94 13.78 -23.09 -19.06
C LYS A 94 14.89 -22.62 -18.12
N LEU A 95 15.98 -22.08 -18.66
CA LEU A 95 17.10 -21.60 -17.88
C LEU A 95 16.71 -20.39 -17.01
N LEU A 96 15.97 -19.45 -17.59
CA LEU A 96 15.47 -18.25 -16.91
C LEU A 96 14.34 -18.58 -15.92
N SER A 97 13.52 -19.60 -16.18
CA SER A 97 12.50 -20.05 -15.21
C SER A 97 13.09 -20.70 -13.96
N HIS A 98 14.30 -21.27 -14.06
CA HIS A 98 15.00 -21.96 -12.98
C HIS A 98 16.15 -21.16 -12.36
N SER A 99 16.40 -19.93 -12.84
CA SER A 99 17.38 -19.06 -12.18
C SER A 99 16.93 -18.89 -10.74
N PRO A 100 17.75 -19.28 -9.74
CA PRO A 100 17.46 -19.03 -8.36
C PRO A 100 17.64 -17.53 -8.18
N GLY A 101 16.62 -16.76 -8.55
CA GLY A 101 16.54 -15.35 -8.24
C GLY A 101 16.85 -15.23 -6.76
N SER A 102 17.85 -14.40 -6.46
CA SER A 102 18.35 -14.16 -5.12
C SER A 102 17.21 -14.26 -4.09
N PRO A 103 17.37 -15.06 -3.02
CA PRO A 103 16.38 -15.14 -1.95
C PRO A 103 16.14 -13.78 -1.26
N SER A 104 16.97 -12.76 -1.53
CA SER A 104 16.81 -11.43 -0.95
C SER A 104 15.88 -10.47 -1.70
N PHE A 105 15.37 -10.81 -2.90
CA PHE A 105 14.48 -9.89 -3.64
C PHE A 105 13.40 -10.63 -4.45
N GLN A 106 12.37 -11.14 -3.75
CA GLN A 106 11.17 -11.74 -4.36
C GLN A 106 9.97 -10.78 -4.43
N PHE A 107 10.18 -9.47 -4.63
CA PHE A 107 9.03 -8.57 -4.83
C PHE A 107 8.27 -8.85 -6.13
N SER A 108 8.93 -9.37 -7.18
CA SER A 108 8.30 -9.63 -8.47
C SER A 108 7.45 -10.91 -8.49
N LYS A 109 7.83 -11.99 -7.78
CA LYS A 109 6.99 -13.20 -7.67
C LYS A 109 5.76 -13.02 -6.77
N LEU A 110 5.81 -12.10 -5.79
CA LEU A 110 4.62 -11.66 -5.04
C LEU A 110 3.76 -10.65 -5.83
N ASN A 111 4.33 -9.96 -6.82
CA ASN A 111 3.63 -8.99 -7.66
C ASN A 111 3.01 -9.57 -8.94
N HIS A 112 3.33 -10.80 -9.33
CA HIS A 112 2.41 -11.61 -10.14
C HIS A 112 1.28 -12.10 -9.25
N ALA A 113 0.54 -11.15 -8.66
CA ALA A 113 -0.79 -11.42 -8.16
C ALA A 113 -1.53 -12.08 -9.31
N ALA A 114 -1.93 -13.34 -9.10
CA ALA A 114 -2.96 -13.98 -9.90
C ALA A 114 -4.02 -12.92 -10.22
N PRO A 115 -4.48 -12.83 -11.49
CA PRO A 115 -5.29 -11.72 -12.00
C PRO A 115 -6.27 -11.32 -10.93
N SER A 116 -6.09 -10.11 -10.41
CA SER A 116 -6.76 -9.52 -9.26
C SER A 116 -8.13 -10.18 -9.03
N ASN A 117 -8.19 -11.15 -8.10
CA ASN A 117 -9.48 -11.64 -7.63
C ASN A 117 -10.21 -10.38 -7.13
N ASN A 118 -11.26 -9.98 -7.85
CA ASN A 118 -12.08 -8.83 -7.53
C ASN A 118 -12.45 -8.91 -6.04
N LEU A 119 -12.40 -7.80 -5.29
CA LEU A 119 -12.65 -7.78 -3.84
C LEU A 119 -13.90 -8.60 -3.49
N LEU A 120 -15.00 -8.38 -4.23
CA LEU A 120 -16.26 -9.10 -4.04
C LEU A 120 -16.15 -10.60 -4.31
N GLN A 121 -15.41 -11.03 -5.34
CA GLN A 121 -15.18 -12.45 -5.62
C GLN A 121 -14.30 -13.10 -4.55
N TRP A 122 -13.35 -12.35 -3.99
CA TRP A 122 -12.51 -12.83 -2.90
C TRP A 122 -13.29 -12.97 -1.59
N LEU A 123 -14.16 -12.00 -1.28
CA LEU A 123 -15.08 -12.07 -0.14
C LEU A 123 -16.14 -13.17 -0.33
N ALA A 124 -16.67 -13.35 -1.54
CA ALA A 124 -17.62 -14.41 -1.87
C ALA A 124 -17.05 -15.83 -1.69
N LYS A 125 -15.73 -16.02 -1.81
CA LYS A 125 -15.11 -17.33 -1.49
C LYS A 125 -15.09 -17.63 0.01
N LYS A 126 -15.22 -16.60 0.85
CA LYS A 126 -15.20 -16.71 2.31
C LYS A 126 -16.60 -16.84 2.90
N SER A 127 -17.65 -16.59 2.12
CA SER A 127 -19.04 -16.76 2.53
C SER A 127 -19.77 -17.80 1.67
N PRO A 128 -20.41 -18.81 2.25
CA PRO A 128 -21.19 -19.79 1.49
C PRO A 128 -22.58 -19.27 1.05
N VAL A 129 -22.99 -18.07 1.45
CA VAL A 129 -24.35 -17.52 1.28
C VAL A 129 -24.30 -16.18 0.53
N PRO A 130 -25.33 -15.81 -0.26
CA PRO A 130 -25.48 -14.46 -0.81
C PRO A 130 -25.33 -13.41 0.29
N ILE A 131 -24.35 -12.53 0.11
CA ILE A 131 -23.89 -11.60 1.14
C ILE A 131 -24.81 -10.38 1.16
N SER A 132 -25.53 -10.17 2.25
CA SER A 132 -26.23 -8.91 2.54
C SER A 132 -25.23 -7.79 2.81
N LYS A 133 -25.64 -6.51 2.73
CA LYS A 133 -24.71 -5.39 2.95
C LYS A 133 -24.15 -5.32 4.38
N ILE A 134 -24.93 -5.74 5.37
CA ILE A 134 -24.48 -5.82 6.77
C ILE A 134 -23.41 -6.92 6.91
N GLU A 135 -23.65 -8.10 6.33
CA GLU A 135 -22.67 -9.19 6.30
C GLU A 135 -21.43 -8.79 5.49
N LEU A 136 -21.59 -8.01 4.42
CA LEU A 136 -20.48 -7.49 3.63
C LEU A 136 -19.60 -6.56 4.45
N THR A 137 -20.22 -5.64 5.21
CA THR A 137 -19.50 -4.77 6.14
C THR A 137 -18.74 -5.59 7.18
N GLN A 138 -19.37 -6.62 7.75
CA GLN A 138 -18.70 -7.50 8.72
C GLN A 138 -17.53 -8.25 8.08
N LEU A 139 -17.71 -8.82 6.88
CA LEU A 139 -16.64 -9.49 6.15
C LEU A 139 -15.48 -8.55 5.81
N LEU A 140 -15.75 -7.28 5.48
CA LEU A 140 -14.69 -6.28 5.28
C LEU A 140 -13.90 -6.03 6.56
N LEU A 141 -14.58 -5.96 7.71
CA LEU A 141 -13.96 -5.73 9.01
C LEU A 141 -13.15 -6.94 9.50
N ASP A 142 -13.68 -8.15 9.33
CA ASP A 142 -13.02 -9.39 9.76
C ASP A 142 -11.74 -9.67 8.96
N ASN A 143 -11.70 -9.22 7.70
CA ASN A 143 -10.61 -9.48 6.78
C ASN A 143 -9.70 -8.28 6.54
N LYS A 144 -9.89 -7.18 7.29
CA LYS A 144 -9.14 -5.92 7.10
C LYS A 144 -7.63 -6.07 7.29
N ASP A 145 -7.23 -7.01 8.16
CA ASP A 145 -5.83 -7.27 8.51
C ASP A 145 -5.20 -8.35 7.63
N GLU A 146 -5.94 -8.93 6.67
CA GLU A 146 -5.41 -9.97 5.79
C GLU A 146 -4.48 -9.40 4.71
N GLY A 147 -3.44 -10.18 4.40
CA GLY A 147 -2.44 -9.84 3.39
C GLY A 147 -3.05 -9.49 2.03
N GLY A 148 -2.84 -8.24 1.60
CA GLY A 148 -3.32 -7.75 0.31
C GLY A 148 -4.80 -7.38 0.26
N PHE A 149 -5.48 -7.29 1.41
CA PHE A 149 -6.81 -6.70 1.54
C PHE A 149 -6.81 -5.24 1.02
N SER A 150 -5.96 -4.38 1.59
CA SER A 150 -5.88 -2.95 1.23
C SER A 150 -5.67 -2.72 -0.26
N LYS A 151 -4.87 -3.58 -0.92
CA LYS A 151 -4.65 -3.52 -2.37
C LYS A 151 -5.94 -3.86 -3.14
N LYS A 152 -6.64 -4.93 -2.77
CA LYS A 152 -7.91 -5.33 -3.39
C LYS A 152 -9.00 -4.28 -3.18
N LEU A 153 -9.09 -3.71 -1.98
CA LEU A 153 -10.03 -2.65 -1.66
C LEU A 153 -9.74 -1.40 -2.49
N ASN A 154 -8.48 -0.94 -2.55
CA ASN A 154 -8.10 0.20 -3.39
C ASN A 154 -8.40 -0.04 -4.87
N ASP A 155 -8.09 -1.23 -5.39
CA ASP A 155 -8.37 -1.54 -6.80
C ASP A 155 -9.87 -1.62 -7.10
N HIS A 156 -10.70 -1.99 -6.12
CA HIS A 156 -12.15 -1.93 -6.22
C HIS A 156 -12.66 -0.48 -6.15
N LEU A 157 -12.17 0.33 -5.20
CA LEU A 157 -12.55 1.74 -5.04
C LEU A 157 -12.16 2.62 -6.23
N LYS A 158 -11.11 2.26 -6.99
CA LYS A 158 -10.80 2.93 -8.27
C LYS A 158 -11.91 2.76 -9.31
N LYS A 159 -12.67 1.65 -9.25
CA LYS A 159 -13.79 1.37 -10.16
C LYS A 159 -15.10 1.89 -9.58
N GLU A 160 -15.29 1.71 -8.29
CA GLU A 160 -16.50 2.11 -7.54
C GLU A 160 -16.10 2.96 -6.31
N PRO A 161 -15.84 4.26 -6.50
CA PRO A 161 -15.34 5.13 -5.41
C PRO A 161 -16.35 5.35 -4.28
N ASN A 162 -17.64 5.13 -4.57
CA ASN A 162 -18.72 5.27 -3.60
C ASN A 162 -19.09 3.96 -2.90
N PHE A 163 -18.35 2.86 -3.12
CA PHE A 163 -18.68 1.55 -2.56
C PHE A 163 -18.84 1.58 -1.03
N LEU A 164 -17.84 2.07 -0.29
CA LEU A 164 -17.92 2.18 1.18
C LEU A 164 -18.95 3.22 1.62
N PHE A 165 -19.12 4.29 0.84
CA PHE A 165 -20.10 5.33 1.12
C PHE A 165 -21.54 4.81 1.07
N HIS A 166 -21.86 3.98 0.08
CA HIS A 166 -23.18 3.34 0.00
C HIS A 166 -23.44 2.40 1.18
N LEU A 167 -22.41 1.69 1.66
CA LEU A 167 -22.55 0.82 2.84
C LEU A 167 -22.86 1.63 4.11
N ILE A 168 -22.16 2.75 4.32
CA ILE A 168 -22.38 3.55 5.52
C ILE A 168 -23.69 4.34 5.49
N ILE A 169 -24.18 4.80 4.34
CA ILE A 169 -25.45 5.54 4.29
C ILE A 169 -26.66 4.66 4.61
N GLU A 170 -26.63 3.39 4.20
CA GLU A 170 -27.82 2.54 4.33
C GLU A 170 -28.11 2.07 5.76
N SER A 171 -27.13 2.12 6.66
CA SER A 171 -27.30 1.63 8.03
C SER A 171 -26.39 2.36 9.01
N GLU A 172 -26.96 2.86 10.12
CA GLU A 172 -26.21 3.47 11.22
C GLU A 172 -25.20 2.48 11.83
N ASP A 173 -25.54 1.18 11.89
CA ASP A 173 -24.63 0.14 12.37
C ASP A 173 -23.42 -0.02 11.44
N CYS A 174 -23.64 -0.02 10.12
CA CYS A 174 -22.55 -0.04 9.14
C CYS A 174 -21.70 1.22 9.22
N PHE A 175 -22.32 2.40 9.37
CA PHE A 175 -21.63 3.66 9.59
C PHE A 175 -20.73 3.58 10.83
N THR A 176 -21.28 3.20 11.98
CA THR A 176 -20.56 3.15 13.26
C THR A 176 -19.36 2.20 13.16
N LYS A 177 -19.57 0.99 12.62
CA LYS A 177 -18.51 -0.01 12.50
C LYS A 177 -17.40 0.40 11.52
N ILE A 178 -17.75 1.01 10.38
CA ILE A 178 -16.77 1.45 9.39
C ILE A 178 -16.00 2.67 9.92
N ALA A 179 -16.71 3.65 10.49
CA ALA A 179 -16.13 4.88 11.02
C ALA A 179 -15.18 4.65 12.20
N ASP A 180 -15.46 3.63 13.04
CA ASP A 180 -14.58 3.25 14.15
C ASP A 180 -13.38 2.38 13.69
N SER A 181 -13.37 1.93 12.43
CA SER A 181 -12.31 1.07 11.89
C SER A 181 -11.31 1.81 11.00
N LEU A 182 -10.20 1.14 10.65
CA LEU A 182 -9.25 1.62 9.63
C LEU A 182 -9.89 1.86 8.24
N LEU A 183 -11.08 1.31 7.98
CA LEU A 183 -11.80 1.54 6.73
C LEU A 183 -12.22 3.01 6.56
N ILE A 184 -12.31 3.78 7.65
CA ILE A 184 -12.59 5.23 7.61
C ILE A 184 -11.56 5.99 6.78
N LEU A 185 -10.32 5.50 6.68
CA LEU A 185 -9.24 6.15 5.92
C LEU A 185 -9.48 6.12 4.40
N TYR A 186 -10.37 5.26 3.92
CA TYR A 186 -10.75 5.17 2.51
C TYR A 186 -11.96 6.06 2.16
N LEU A 187 -12.54 6.73 3.15
CA LEU A 187 -13.65 7.67 2.96
C LEU A 187 -13.12 9.10 2.90
N THR A 188 -13.72 9.89 2.01
CA THR A 188 -13.47 11.32 1.94
C THR A 188 -14.23 12.08 3.04
N ASP A 189 -13.73 13.26 3.41
CA ASP A 189 -14.39 14.10 4.41
C ASP A 189 -15.83 14.46 4.00
N GLU A 190 -16.07 14.65 2.69
CA GLU A 190 -17.40 14.93 2.14
C GLU A 190 -18.36 13.75 2.28
N GLN A 191 -17.88 12.53 2.02
CA GLN A 191 -18.68 11.31 2.21
C GLN A 191 -19.01 11.10 3.69
N LEU A 192 -18.06 11.35 4.59
CA LEU A 192 -18.29 11.29 6.03
C LEU A 192 -19.31 12.35 6.48
N ALA A 193 -19.19 13.59 6.01
CA ALA A 193 -20.14 14.65 6.33
C ALA A 193 -21.58 14.29 5.91
N LYS A 194 -21.75 13.74 4.70
CA LYS A 194 -23.06 13.27 4.21
C LYS A 194 -23.60 12.11 5.03
N ALA A 195 -22.75 11.14 5.39
CA ALA A 195 -23.16 10.00 6.19
C ALA A 195 -23.56 10.42 7.62
N ILE A 196 -22.84 11.36 8.22
CA ILE A 196 -23.18 11.93 9.53
C ILE A 196 -24.57 12.58 9.47
N LEU A 197 -24.82 13.45 8.50
CA LEU A 197 -26.14 14.10 8.36
C LEU A 197 -27.28 13.10 8.18
N ASN A 198 -27.03 12.02 7.42
CA ASN A 198 -28.03 10.99 7.16
C ASN A 198 -28.44 10.22 8.42
N HIS A 199 -27.51 10.05 9.37
CA HIS A 199 -27.75 9.32 10.63
C HIS A 199 -27.94 10.23 11.84
N LEU A 200 -28.02 11.55 11.64
CA LEU A 200 -28.44 12.43 12.71
C LEU A 200 -29.88 12.10 13.09
N PRO A 201 -30.22 12.10 14.40
CA PRO A 201 -31.60 11.99 14.81
C PRO A 201 -32.40 13.11 14.15
N SER A 202 -33.50 12.74 13.48
CA SER A 202 -34.39 13.72 12.85
C SER A 202 -34.90 14.68 13.92
N GLU A 203 -34.66 15.97 13.72
CA GLU A 203 -35.05 17.00 14.66
C GLU A 203 -36.54 17.32 14.48
N ASP A 204 -37.33 17.25 15.56
CA ASP A 204 -38.64 17.89 15.58
C ASP A 204 -38.41 19.41 15.53
N GLU A 205 -38.90 20.06 14.47
CA GLU A 205 -38.65 21.47 14.10
C GLU A 205 -39.04 22.53 15.16
N GLN A 206 -39.52 22.14 16.34
CA GLN A 206 -40.19 23.05 17.28
C GLN A 206 -39.43 23.34 18.59
N SER A 207 -38.31 22.68 18.88
CA SER A 207 -37.55 22.94 20.11
C SER A 207 -36.20 23.58 19.82
N PRO A 208 -35.84 24.72 20.46
CA PRO A 208 -34.50 25.27 20.34
C PRO A 208 -33.49 24.25 20.86
N MET A 209 -32.53 23.89 20.00
CA MET A 209 -31.51 22.89 20.34
C MET A 209 -30.67 23.39 21.52
N SER A 210 -30.68 22.66 22.63
CA SER A 210 -29.85 23.01 23.77
C SER A 210 -28.38 22.71 23.46
N PHE A 211 -27.49 23.55 23.99
CA PHE A 211 -26.04 23.33 23.82
C PHE A 211 -25.58 21.98 24.40
N GLU A 212 -26.24 21.46 25.43
CA GLU A 212 -25.95 20.13 26.00
C GLU A 212 -26.27 18.99 25.03
N ILE A 213 -27.32 19.12 24.22
CA ILE A 213 -27.65 18.15 23.17
C ILE A 213 -26.60 18.21 22.06
N VAL A 214 -26.17 19.42 21.67
CA VAL A 214 -25.07 19.60 20.70
C VAL A 214 -23.80 18.94 21.20
N ASP A 215 -23.42 19.18 22.46
CA ASP A 215 -22.24 18.58 23.10
C ASP A 215 -22.32 17.06 23.07
N SER A 216 -23.46 16.48 23.46
CA SER A 216 -23.67 15.03 23.47
C SER A 216 -23.57 14.41 22.08
N ILE A 217 -24.16 15.04 21.06
CA ILE A 217 -24.10 14.58 19.67
C ILE A 217 -22.66 14.64 19.15
N VAL A 218 -21.98 15.77 19.33
CA VAL A 218 -20.60 15.97 18.87
C VAL A 218 -19.64 15.02 19.59
N GLU A 219 -19.83 14.79 20.89
CA GLU A 219 -19.04 13.83 21.65
C GLU A 219 -19.27 12.39 21.17
N LYS A 220 -20.53 11.99 20.94
CA LYS A 220 -20.86 10.67 20.36
C LYS A 220 -20.17 10.50 19.01
N LEU A 221 -20.27 11.50 18.13
CA LEU A 221 -19.65 11.45 16.80
C LEU A 221 -18.13 11.41 16.88
N ASN A 222 -17.49 12.17 17.76
CA ASN A 222 -16.05 12.12 17.95
C ASN A 222 -15.56 10.80 18.58
N LYS A 223 -16.41 10.09 19.32
CA LYS A 223 -16.11 8.72 19.79
C LYS A 223 -16.22 7.69 18.66
N THR A 224 -17.15 7.88 17.74
CA THR A 224 -17.34 6.99 16.58
C THR A 224 -16.31 7.23 15.47
N LEU A 225 -15.93 8.48 15.22
CA LEU A 225 -14.90 8.85 14.26
C LEU A 225 -13.53 8.56 14.87
N SER A 226 -12.81 7.57 14.33
CA SER A 226 -11.50 7.18 14.85
C SER A 226 -10.36 7.51 13.87
N HIS A 227 -9.14 7.08 14.21
CA HIS A 227 -7.95 7.22 13.34
C HIS A 227 -7.63 8.65 12.89
N GLY A 228 -7.79 9.62 13.79
CA GLY A 228 -7.49 11.03 13.52
C GLY A 228 -8.59 11.79 12.79
N ARG A 229 -9.74 11.18 12.58
CA ARG A 229 -10.97 11.86 12.14
C ARG A 229 -11.76 12.33 13.36
N SER A 230 -12.37 13.49 13.23
CA SER A 230 -13.18 14.15 14.27
C SER A 230 -14.04 15.22 13.59
N ILE A 231 -15.08 15.71 14.27
CA ILE A 231 -15.89 16.83 13.78
C ILE A 231 -15.01 18.06 13.51
N SER A 232 -14.07 18.36 14.40
CA SER A 232 -13.13 19.48 14.21
C SER A 232 -12.23 19.33 12.99
N THR A 233 -11.82 18.11 12.62
CA THR A 233 -11.02 17.87 11.40
C THR A 233 -11.87 17.93 10.14
N LEU A 234 -13.10 17.42 10.18
CA LEU A 234 -14.05 17.54 9.06
C LEU A 234 -14.41 19.00 8.77
N LEU A 235 -14.64 19.83 9.80
CA LEU A 235 -14.96 21.25 9.65
C LEU A 235 -13.82 22.11 9.07
N ARG A 236 -12.57 21.61 9.07
CA ARG A 236 -11.44 22.28 8.39
C ARG A 236 -11.51 22.18 6.87
N ASN A 237 -12.20 21.15 6.34
CA ASN A 237 -12.41 20.98 4.92
C ASN A 237 -13.61 21.82 4.48
N ALA A 238 -13.41 22.74 3.54
CA ALA A 238 -14.46 23.67 3.11
C ALA A 238 -15.71 22.98 2.55
N HIS A 239 -15.56 21.87 1.82
CA HIS A 239 -16.68 21.15 1.24
C HIS A 239 -17.44 20.33 2.30
N ALA A 240 -16.72 19.63 3.18
CA ALA A 240 -17.34 18.90 4.28
C ALA A 240 -18.03 19.86 5.26
N LYS A 241 -17.42 21.01 5.55
CA LYS A 241 -18.02 22.07 6.37
C LYS A 241 -19.33 22.57 5.77
N ALA A 242 -19.35 22.91 4.48
CA ALA A 242 -20.56 23.39 3.81
C ALA A 242 -21.70 22.36 3.86
N ILE A 243 -21.38 21.06 3.84
CA ILE A 243 -22.35 19.99 4.03
C ILE A 243 -22.84 20.01 5.48
N LEU A 244 -21.95 19.90 6.48
CA LEU A 244 -22.34 19.86 7.89
C LEU A 244 -23.12 21.12 8.33
N ASP A 245 -22.78 22.30 7.79
CA ASP A 245 -23.46 23.57 8.02
C ASP A 245 -24.95 23.54 7.59
N SER A 246 -25.43 22.51 6.88
CA SER A 246 -26.86 22.37 6.58
C SER A 246 -27.69 21.93 7.79
N SER A 247 -27.07 21.45 8.87
CA SER A 247 -27.75 21.04 10.11
C SER A 247 -27.57 22.09 11.21
N VAL A 248 -28.65 22.31 11.97
CA VAL A 248 -28.69 23.24 13.11
C VAL A 248 -27.68 22.85 14.19
N VAL A 249 -27.41 21.54 14.37
CA VAL A 249 -26.37 21.03 15.30
C VAL A 249 -25.03 21.70 15.03
N PHE A 250 -24.55 21.65 13.79
CA PHE A 250 -23.21 22.14 13.45
C PHE A 250 -23.15 23.65 13.28
N GLN A 251 -24.24 24.30 12.90
CA GLN A 251 -24.36 25.76 12.96
C GLN A 251 -24.22 26.25 14.41
N THR A 252 -24.91 25.58 15.35
CA THR A 252 -24.89 25.90 16.77
C THR A 252 -23.52 25.64 17.38
N TYR A 253 -22.90 24.50 17.05
CA TYR A 253 -21.53 24.14 17.49
C TYR A 253 -20.47 25.15 17.05
N GLN A 254 -20.64 25.81 15.90
CA GLN A 254 -19.71 26.82 15.38
C GLN A 254 -20.09 28.25 15.78
N SER A 255 -21.18 28.44 16.52
CA SER A 255 -21.64 29.77 16.91
C SER A 255 -20.72 30.43 17.94
N THR A 256 -20.67 31.77 17.92
CA THR A 256 -19.92 32.55 18.91
C THR A 256 -20.46 32.30 20.33
N ALA A 257 -21.78 32.22 20.49
CA ALA A 257 -22.44 31.93 21.76
C ALA A 257 -22.02 30.58 22.36
N TYR A 258 -21.83 29.55 21.53
CA TYR A 258 -21.31 28.26 21.97
C TYR A 258 -19.85 28.36 22.40
N THR A 259 -19.01 29.04 21.61
CA THR A 259 -17.58 29.22 21.90
C THR A 259 -17.35 29.97 23.22
N GLU A 260 -18.14 31.04 23.46
CA GLU A 260 -18.08 31.85 24.68
C GLU A 260 -18.51 31.07 25.93
N ARG A 261 -19.48 30.15 25.82
CA ARG A 261 -19.86 29.23 26.90
C ARG A 261 -18.69 28.31 27.28
N SER A 262 -18.04 27.71 26.29
CA SER A 262 -16.92 26.79 26.53
C SER A 262 -15.73 27.49 27.16
N THR A 263 -15.42 28.74 26.75
CA THR A 263 -14.33 29.52 27.36
C THR A 263 -14.65 29.96 28.79
N ASN A 264 -15.87 30.43 29.06
CA ASN A 264 -16.29 30.85 30.40
C ASN A 264 -16.36 29.68 31.39
N ALA A 265 -16.73 28.48 30.94
CA ALA A 265 -16.74 27.28 31.77
C ALA A 265 -15.31 26.84 32.19
N LEU A 266 -14.30 27.10 31.37
CA LEU A 266 -12.89 26.80 31.68
C LEU A 266 -12.27 27.83 32.64
N GLU A 267 -12.69 29.10 32.57
CA GLU A 267 -12.21 30.15 33.49
C GLU A 267 -12.77 30.00 34.92
N SER A 268 -13.91 29.34 35.11
CA SER A 268 -14.48 29.05 36.43
C SER A 268 -13.76 27.93 37.22
N ILE A 269 -12.72 27.31 36.67
CA ILE A 269 -11.87 26.33 37.35
C ILE A 269 -10.56 27.03 37.78
N GLU A 270 -10.61 27.88 38.81
CA GLU A 270 -9.39 28.42 39.41
C GLU A 270 -8.57 27.29 40.07
N PRO A 271 -7.23 27.26 39.91
CA PRO A 271 -6.38 26.31 40.62
C PRO A 271 -6.36 26.66 42.11
N VAL A 272 -6.85 25.73 42.93
CA VAL A 272 -6.68 25.78 44.40
C VAL A 272 -5.19 25.93 44.70
N LYS A 273 -4.79 27.11 45.19
CA LYS A 273 -3.42 27.37 45.66
C LYS A 273 -3.09 26.38 46.79
N PRO A 274 -1.96 25.65 46.74
CA PRO A 274 -1.53 24.85 47.87
C PRO A 274 -1.13 25.79 49.01
N SER A 275 -1.84 25.67 50.14
CA SER A 275 -1.46 26.31 51.39
C SER A 275 -0.18 25.66 51.90
N ILE A 276 0.97 26.32 51.68
CA ILE A 276 2.23 25.94 52.32
C ILE A 276 2.13 26.40 53.78
N GLY A 277 1.78 25.48 54.68
CA GLY A 277 1.95 25.65 56.11
C GLY A 277 3.45 25.56 56.45
N TYR A 278 4.02 26.67 56.90
CA TYR A 278 5.26 26.65 57.66
C TYR A 278 4.87 26.49 59.13
N ASP A 279 5.13 25.31 59.70
CA ASP A 279 5.25 25.16 61.15
C ASP A 279 6.73 25.37 61.53
N ILE A 280 6.92 26.26 62.51
CA ILE A 280 8.18 26.65 63.16
C ILE A 280 8.49 25.66 64.28
#